data_AF-H1KIW9-F1
#
_entry.id   AF-H1KIW9-F1
#
_cell.length_a   1.000
_cell.length_b   1.000
_cell.length_c   1.000
_cell.angle_alpha   90.00
_cell.angle_beta   90.00
_cell.angle_gamma   90.00
#
_symmetry.space_group_name_H-M   'P 1'
#
loop_
_entity.id
_entity.type
_entity.pdbx_description
1 polymer ?
#
loop_
_entity_poly.entity_id
_entity_poly.type
_entity_poly.pdbx_seq_one_letter_code
_entity_poly.pdbx_strand_id
1 'polypeptide(L)'
;HLATHAARAGRPFKLRVRLNGLDAVCRMVERGVGVAIVPEAAAQRAAETLAIRAIPIDEPWTVRQLRLCARSFAALPPHARQLAEHLVEHLGASESPGFERTSPFAGPGQSPG
;
A
#
# COMPACT_ATOMS: atom_id res chain seq x y z
N HIS A 1 7.08 -1.72 9.74
CA HIS A 1 7.26 -2.88 8.84
C HIS A 1 8.70 -3.02 8.34
N LEU A 2 9.26 -2.10 7.53
CA LEU A 2 10.62 -2.28 6.96
C LEU A 2 11.74 -2.51 7.99
N ALA A 3 11.75 -1.76 9.10
CA ALA A 3 12.72 -1.95 10.17
C ALA A 3 12.62 -3.35 10.82
N THR A 4 11.42 -3.91 10.92
CA THR A 4 11.19 -5.26 11.44
C THR A 4 11.74 -6.33 10.48
N HIS A 5 11.55 -6.16 9.16
CA HIS A 5 12.13 -7.08 8.18
C HIS A 5 13.67 -7.01 8.18
N ALA A 6 14.25 -5.81 8.28
CA ALA A 6 15.70 -5.64 8.40
C ALA A 6 16.26 -6.29 9.67
N ALA A 7 15.58 -6.13 10.82
CA ALA A 7 15.96 -6.78 12.06
C ALA A 7 15.91 -8.31 11.96
N ARG A 8 14.89 -8.89 11.31
CA ARG A 8 14.81 -10.34 11.04
C ARG A 8 15.93 -10.83 10.13
N ALA A 9 16.38 -9.99 9.20
CA ALA A 9 17.53 -10.28 8.34
C ALA A 9 18.90 -10.04 9.02
N GLY A 10 18.92 -9.69 10.32
CA GLY A 10 20.15 -9.42 11.08
C GLY A 10 20.89 -8.15 10.62
N ARG A 11 20.23 -7.25 9.88
CA ARG A 11 20.85 -6.04 9.34
C ARG A 11 20.30 -4.78 10.00
N PRO A 12 21.16 -3.82 10.39
CA PRO A 12 20.70 -2.56 10.94
C PRO A 12 19.98 -1.73 9.87
N PHE A 13 18.75 -1.30 10.16
CA PHE A 13 17.99 -0.40 9.29
C PHE A 13 18.46 1.04 9.48
N LYS A 14 19.39 1.51 8.63
CA LYS A 14 19.91 2.89 8.70
C LYS A 14 18.98 3.85 7.96
N LEU A 15 18.00 4.40 8.68
CA LEU A 15 17.10 5.43 8.16
C LEU A 15 17.86 6.77 8.07
N ARG A 16 18.05 7.29 6.85
CA ARG A 16 18.76 8.57 6.63
C ARG A 16 17.87 9.79 6.74
N VAL A 17 16.62 9.69 6.27
CA VAL A 17 15.67 10.81 6.28
C VAL A 17 14.23 10.28 6.35
N ARG A 18 13.33 11.06 6.96
CA ARG A 18 11.88 10.83 6.93
C ARG A 18 11.23 11.98 6.21
N LEU A 19 10.40 11.66 5.21
CA LEU A 19 9.71 12.64 4.39
C LEU A 19 8.24 12.29 4.31
N ASN A 20 7.43 13.30 4.01
CA ASN A 20 6.02 13.12 3.74
C ASN A 20 5.83 12.96 2.23
N GLY A 21 5.26 11.83 1.82
CA GLY A 21 4.96 11.54 0.42
C GLY A 21 6.05 10.77 -0.32
N LEU A 22 5.62 9.95 -1.29
CA LEU A 22 6.50 9.07 -2.06
C LEU A 22 7.35 9.85 -3.07
N ASP A 23 6.79 10.91 -3.66
CA ASP A 23 7.50 11.73 -4.64
C ASP A 23 8.69 12.47 -4.02
N ALA A 24 8.53 12.98 -2.80
CA ALA A 24 9.59 13.62 -2.04
C ALA A 24 10.76 12.65 -1.77
N VAL A 25 10.44 11.39 -1.45
CA VAL A 25 11.43 10.33 -1.27
C VAL A 25 12.15 10.03 -2.57
N CYS A 26 11.44 9.89 -3.69
CA CYS A 26 12.06 9.61 -5.00
C CYS A 26 13.00 10.74 -5.45
N ARG A 27 12.63 12.01 -5.23
CA ARG A 27 13.51 13.15 -5.51
C ARG A 27 14.79 13.15 -4.67
N MET A 28 14.72 12.66 -3.43
CA MET A 28 15.91 12.54 -2.59
C MET A 28 16.81 11.38 -3.02
N VAL A 29 16.24 10.30 -3.56
CA VAL A 29 17.00 9.22 -4.21
C VAL A 29 17.73 9.74 -5.44
N GLU A 30 17.06 10.51 -6.31
CA GLU A 30 17.68 11.14 -7.48
C GLU A 30 18.86 12.04 -7.09
N ARG A 31 18.74 12.77 -5.98
CA ARG A 31 19.82 13.61 -5.42
C ARG A 31 20.93 12.83 -4.73
N GLY A 32 20.91 11.49 -4.75
CA GLY A 32 21.96 10.64 -4.21
C GLY A 32 21.94 10.49 -2.68
N VAL A 33 20.87 10.88 -2.00
CA VAL A 33 20.78 10.81 -0.53
C VAL A 33 20.74 9.36 -0.03
N GLY A 34 20.23 8.44 -0.84
CA GLY A 34 20.18 7.02 -0.53
C GLY A 34 19.25 6.25 -1.48
N VAL A 35 18.73 5.12 -0.99
CA VAL A 35 17.74 4.28 -1.69
C VAL A 35 16.42 4.28 -0.93
N ALA A 36 15.33 3.96 -1.63
CA ALA A 36 14.00 3.88 -1.04
C ALA A 36 13.24 2.65 -1.52
N ILE A 37 12.33 2.17 -0.67
CA ILE A 37 11.35 1.14 -1.00
C ILE A 37 10.00 1.85 -1.10
N VAL A 38 9.37 1.79 -2.28
CA VAL A 38 8.09 2.43 -2.57
C VAL A 38 7.20 1.45 -3.35
N PRO A 39 5.87 1.62 -3.36
CA PRO A 39 4.99 0.83 -4.22
C PRO A 39 5.39 0.97 -5.70
N GLU A 40 5.24 -0.11 -6.47
CA GLU A 40 5.64 -0.18 -7.87
C GLU A 40 5.09 0.99 -8.71
N ALA A 41 3.79 1.28 -8.62
CA ALA A 41 3.17 2.39 -9.34
C ALA A 41 3.81 3.76 -9.03
N ALA A 42 4.35 3.96 -7.83
CA ALA A 42 5.08 5.17 -7.49
C ALA A 42 6.50 5.16 -8.06
N ALA A 43 7.18 4.01 -8.04
CA ALA A 43 8.50 3.85 -8.65
C ALA A 43 8.45 4.08 -10.17
N GLN A 44 7.43 3.55 -10.85
CA GLN A 44 7.21 3.72 -12.29
C GLN A 44 7.02 5.20 -12.66
N ARG A 45 6.05 5.88 -12.03
CA ARG A 45 5.83 7.32 -12.25
C ARG A 45 7.07 8.18 -11.97
N ALA A 46 7.83 7.83 -10.95
CA ALA A 46 9.07 8.55 -10.63
C ALA A 46 10.17 8.27 -11.67
N ALA A 47 10.30 7.04 -12.17
CA ALA A 47 11.26 6.70 -13.22
C ALA A 47 10.94 7.34 -14.58
N GLU A 48 9.67 7.70 -14.83
CA GLU A 48 9.28 8.48 -16.02
C GLU A 48 9.80 9.92 -16.00
N THR A 49 10.03 10.49 -14.81
CA THR A 49 10.29 11.93 -14.64
C THR A 49 11.63 12.25 -13.98
N LEU A 50 12.25 11.29 -13.30
CA LEU A 50 13.48 11.44 -12.53
C LEU A 50 14.54 10.46 -13.01
N ALA A 51 15.81 10.82 -12.84
CA ALA A 51 16.96 9.98 -13.18
C ALA A 51 17.21 8.88 -12.13
N ILE A 52 16.22 8.01 -11.91
CA ILE A 52 16.29 6.89 -10.96
C ILE A 52 16.02 5.55 -11.63
N ARG A 53 16.56 4.48 -11.03
CA ARG A 53 16.29 3.11 -11.45
C ARG A 53 15.35 2.43 -10.46
N ALA A 54 14.22 1.93 -10.95
CA ALA A 54 13.34 1.05 -10.20
C ALA A 54 13.84 -0.40 -10.30
N ILE A 55 13.87 -1.12 -9.18
CA ILE A 55 14.24 -2.54 -9.10
C ILE A 55 13.12 -3.26 -8.32
N PRO A 56 12.49 -4.30 -8.88
CA PRO A 56 11.47 -5.07 -8.17
C PRO A 56 12.08 -5.84 -7.00
N ILE A 57 11.31 -5.96 -5.90
CA ILE A 57 11.71 -6.74 -4.73
C ILE A 57 10.86 -8.02 -4.72
N ASP A 58 11.50 -9.14 -5.00
CA ASP A 58 10.85 -10.46 -5.03
C ASP A 58 10.79 -11.06 -3.62
N GLU A 59 9.87 -10.54 -2.81
CA GLU A 59 9.67 -10.99 -1.44
C GLU A 59 8.17 -10.97 -1.08
N PRO A 60 7.67 -11.92 -0.27
CA PRO A 60 6.25 -12.00 0.08
C PRO A 60 5.70 -10.74 0.79
N TRP A 61 6.55 -10.02 1.51
CA TRP A 61 6.16 -8.81 2.24
C TRP A 61 6.01 -7.57 1.33
N THR A 62 6.38 -7.67 0.05
CA THR A 62 6.34 -6.56 -0.91
C THR A 62 4.93 -6.32 -1.46
N VAL A 63 4.02 -7.30 -1.34
CA VAL A 63 2.65 -7.19 -1.84
C VAL A 63 1.86 -6.15 -1.03
N ARG A 64 1.44 -5.08 -1.71
CA ARG A 64 0.64 -4.02 -1.11
C ARG A 64 -0.85 -4.29 -1.29
N GLN A 65 -1.54 -4.61 -0.20
CA GLN A 65 -3.00 -4.76 -0.20
C GLN A 65 -3.68 -3.39 -0.04
N LEU A 66 -4.46 -2.97 -1.04
CA LEU A 66 -5.38 -1.83 -0.96
C LEU A 66 -6.79 -2.34 -0.68
N ARG A 67 -7.50 -1.71 0.26
CA ARG A 67 -8.86 -2.09 0.63
C ARG A 67 -9.77 -0.88 0.51
N LEU A 68 -10.91 -1.06 -0.15
CA LEU A 68 -11.98 -0.07 -0.16
C LEU A 68 -12.90 -0.36 1.03
N CYS A 69 -13.13 0.65 1.88
CA CYS A 69 -13.90 0.51 3.11
C CYS A 69 -15.01 1.55 3.18
N ALA A 70 -16.22 1.11 3.52
CA ALA A 70 -17.36 1.97 3.84
C ALA A 70 -18.12 1.35 5.03
N ARG A 71 -18.82 2.18 5.81
CA ARG A 71 -19.68 1.69 6.90
C ARG A 71 -20.78 0.77 6.36
N SER A 72 -21.38 1.15 5.24
CA SER A 72 -22.28 0.32 4.44
C SER A 72 -22.24 0.82 3.00
N PHE A 73 -21.81 -0.03 2.08
CA PHE A 73 -21.79 0.30 0.65
C PHE A 73 -23.20 0.53 0.09
N ALA A 74 -24.22 -0.15 0.65
CA ALA A 74 -25.61 0.03 0.27
C ALA A 74 -26.21 1.36 0.74
N ALA A 75 -25.66 1.94 1.81
CA ALA A 75 -26.10 3.24 2.34
C ALA A 75 -25.35 4.43 1.71
N LEU A 76 -24.46 4.20 0.75
CA LEU A 76 -23.75 5.28 0.06
C LEU A 76 -24.71 6.10 -0.82
N PRO A 77 -24.55 7.43 -0.87
CA PRO A 77 -25.18 8.24 -1.90
C PRO A 77 -24.85 7.71 -3.30
N PRO A 78 -25.73 7.89 -4.30
CA PRO A 78 -25.54 7.32 -5.64
C PRO A 78 -24.17 7.61 -6.28
N HIS A 79 -23.68 8.85 -6.16
CA HIS A 79 -22.37 9.25 -6.69
C HIS A 79 -21.20 8.53 -6.00
N ALA A 80 -21.29 8.30 -4.69
CA ALA A 80 -20.24 7.62 -3.93
C ALA A 80 -20.24 6.11 -4.22
N ARG A 81 -21.42 5.52 -4.47
CA ARG A 81 -21.53 4.14 -4.93
C ARG A 81 -20.95 3.96 -6.33
N GLN A 82 -21.26 4.86 -7.27
CA GLN A 82 -20.67 4.84 -8.62
C GLN A 82 -19.14 4.94 -8.57
N LEU A 83 -18.59 5.80 -7.72
CA LEU A 83 -17.14 5.86 -7.51
C LEU A 83 -16.58 4.56 -6.94
N ALA A 84 -17.25 3.99 -5.94
CA ALA A 84 -16.82 2.72 -5.34
C ALA A 84 -16.82 1.58 -6.37
N GLU A 85 -17.86 1.48 -7.19
CA GLU A 85 -17.95 0.51 -8.29
C GLU A 85 -16.80 0.71 -9.30
N HIS A 86 -16.59 1.95 -9.75
CA HIS A 86 -15.53 2.28 -10.69
C HIS A 86 -14.12 1.94 -10.16
N LEU A 87 -13.87 2.22 -8.86
CA LEU A 87 -12.61 1.88 -8.21
C LEU A 87 -12.42 0.37 -8.07
N VAL A 88 -13.48 -0.37 -7.73
CA VAL A 88 -13.42 -1.83 -7.64
C VAL A 88 -13.14 -2.47 -8.99
N GLU A 89 -13.76 -1.98 -10.06
CA GLU A 89 -13.49 -2.44 -11.44
C GLU A 89 -12.03 -2.20 -11.84
N HIS A 90 -11.49 -1.01 -11.55
CA HIS A 90 -10.10 -0.66 -11.90
C HIS A 90 -9.06 -1.39 -11.04
N LEU A 91 -9.38 -1.72 -9.79
CA LEU A 91 -8.49 -2.49 -8.91
C LEU A 91 -8.59 -4.00 -9.18
N GLY A 92 -9.78 -4.50 -9.59
CA GLY A 92 -10.02 -5.90 -9.93
C GLY A 92 -9.43 -6.34 -11.27
N ALA A 93 -9.08 -5.39 -12.15
CA ALA A 93 -8.30 -5.68 -13.36
C ALA A 93 -6.84 -6.12 -13.07
N SER A 94 -6.38 -6.03 -11.81
CA SER A 94 -5.00 -6.29 -11.43
C SER A 94 -4.74 -7.59 -10.65
N GLU A 95 -5.72 -8.36 -10.15
CA GLU A 95 -5.42 -9.60 -9.36
C GLU A 95 -6.44 -10.76 -9.50
N SER A 96 -5.92 -12.00 -9.60
CA SER A 96 -6.62 -13.29 -9.43
C SER A 96 -6.76 -13.68 -7.93
N PRO A 97 -7.69 -14.60 -7.56
CA PRO A 97 -8.39 -14.52 -6.27
C PRO A 97 -7.77 -15.35 -5.14
N GLY A 98 -7.77 -14.76 -3.94
CA GLY A 98 -7.52 -15.43 -2.66
C GLY A 98 -8.17 -14.63 -1.54
N PHE A 99 -9.51 -14.53 -1.55
CA PHE A 99 -10.28 -13.70 -0.63
C PHE A 99 -10.86 -14.53 0.52
N GLU A 100 -10.15 -14.59 1.65
CA GLU A 100 -10.76 -14.92 2.93
C GLU A 100 -11.51 -13.70 3.48
N ARG A 101 -12.84 -13.79 3.47
CA ARG A 101 -13.73 -12.87 4.21
C ARG A 101 -13.57 -13.12 5.72
N THR A 102 -12.60 -12.50 6.34
CA THR A 102 -12.61 -12.31 7.80
C THR A 102 -12.96 -10.86 8.10
N SER A 103 -14.18 -10.64 8.58
CA SER A 103 -14.63 -9.35 9.09
C SER A 103 -14.01 -9.12 10.48
N PRO A 104 -13.22 -8.06 10.71
CA PRO A 104 -12.60 -7.79 12.00
C PRO A 104 -13.56 -7.11 13.00
N PHE A 105 -14.85 -6.94 12.67
CA PHE A 105 -15.81 -6.17 13.48
C PHE A 105 -16.80 -7.01 14.29
N ALA A 106 -16.59 -8.32 14.44
CA ALA A 106 -17.32 -9.10 15.44
C ALA A 106 -16.77 -8.77 16.85
N GLY A 107 -17.29 -7.72 17.47
CA GLY A 107 -17.03 -7.40 18.87
C GLY A 107 -17.61 -8.48 19.81
N PRO A 108 -17.00 -8.72 20.98
CA PRO A 108 -17.47 -9.74 21.91
C PRO A 108 -18.73 -9.26 22.67
N GLY A 109 -19.75 -10.13 22.71
CA GLY A 109 -20.68 -10.25 23.84
C GLY A 109 -21.80 -9.23 23.97
N GLN A 110 -22.94 -9.49 23.32
CA GLN A 110 -24.24 -9.22 23.95
C GLN A 110 -24.73 -10.53 24.57
N SER A 111 -24.61 -10.66 25.89
CA SER A 111 -25.37 -11.65 26.68
C SER A 111 -26.65 -10.98 27.17
N PRO A 112 -27.84 -11.57 26.95
CA PRO A 112 -29.05 -11.15 27.64
C PRO A 112 -29.11 -11.85 29.01
N GLY A 113 -29.38 -11.07 30.05
CA GLY A 113 -29.70 -11.49 31.40
C GLY A 113 -30.50 -10.39 32.07
#